data_AF-A0A4R8GLN4-F1
#
_entry.id   AF-A0A4R8GLN4-F1
#
_cell.length_a   1.000
_cell.length_b   1.000
_cell.length_c   1.000
_cell.angle_alpha   90.00
_cell.angle_beta   90.00
_cell.angle_gamma   90.00
#
_symmetry.space_group_name_H-M   'P 1'
#
loop_
_entity.id
_entity.type
_entity.pdbx_description
1 polymer ?
#
loop_
_entity_poly.entity_id
_entity_poly.type
_entity_poly.pdbx_seq_one_letter_code
_entity_poly.pdbx_strand_id
1 'polypeptide(L)'
;MSDKIIVVSISAVLGPAFLSWLNWYLKQKNNKDPASKVARLEDHRIFSQIDTLLSEVKFNIAIKNLGRQELAKTILYKKFEIWQEELLELAKKIDNNDYENLYKLQMCHFNKAHSRFNSFYRLDDYLAEDQECLEIAIRKFNGFNKIRIEYMSQTIDSLSTSEFLTENKARSAAIFVVYAALFVDIINDAEKTFSVLNGELSGKKFKGYTL
;
A
#
# COMPACT_ATOMS: atom_id res chain seq x y z
N MET A 1 4.97 -21.98 17.78
CA MET A 1 5.83 -22.14 16.58
C MET A 1 5.06 -22.34 15.27
N SER A 2 3.72 -22.43 15.29
CA SER A 2 2.89 -22.68 14.09
C SER A 2 2.63 -21.42 13.22
N ASP A 3 2.54 -20.24 13.84
CA ASP A 3 2.02 -19.05 13.14
C ASP A 3 3.03 -18.36 12.21
N LYS A 4 4.34 -18.57 12.42
CA LYS A 4 5.39 -18.01 11.56
C LYS A 4 5.51 -18.75 10.21
N ILE A 5 5.06 -20.01 10.15
CA ILE A 5 5.14 -20.81 8.92
C ILE A 5 3.99 -20.43 7.97
N ILE A 6 2.80 -20.13 8.48
CA ILE A 6 1.62 -19.83 7.65
C ILE A 6 1.76 -18.47 6.94
N VAL A 7 2.31 -17.44 7.61
CA VAL A 7 2.52 -16.11 7.01
C VAL A 7 3.63 -16.11 5.95
N VAL A 8 4.67 -16.93 6.13
CA VAL A 8 5.75 -17.10 5.13
C VAL A 8 5.31 -17.95 3.93
N SER A 9 4.36 -18.87 4.14
CA SER A 9 3.87 -19.76 3.08
C SER A 9 2.99 -19.03 2.06
N ILE A 10 2.19 -18.06 2.51
CA ILE A 10 1.32 -17.27 1.63
C ILE A 10 2.13 -16.39 0.68
N SER A 11 3.21 -15.76 1.16
CA SER A 11 4.09 -14.90 0.34
C SER A 11 5.03 -15.69 -0.58
N ALA A 12 5.54 -16.85 -0.16
CA ALA A 12 6.46 -17.66 -0.96
C ALA A 12 5.77 -18.43 -2.10
N VAL A 13 4.50 -18.82 -1.96
CA VAL A 13 3.76 -19.61 -2.97
C VAL A 13 2.90 -18.73 -3.88
N LEU A 14 2.27 -17.68 -3.33
CA LEU A 14 1.41 -16.80 -4.16
C LEU A 14 2.23 -15.85 -5.03
N GLY A 15 3.42 -15.41 -4.61
CA GLY A 15 4.28 -14.55 -5.43
C GLY A 15 4.61 -15.16 -6.80
N PRO A 16 5.18 -16.38 -6.86
CA PRO A 16 5.48 -17.05 -8.12
C PRO A 16 4.23 -17.42 -8.93
N ALA A 17 3.14 -17.86 -8.28
CA ALA A 17 1.90 -18.19 -8.95
C ALA A 17 1.22 -16.96 -9.57
N PHE A 18 1.26 -15.83 -8.86
CA PHE A 18 0.75 -14.55 -9.32
C PHE A 18 1.60 -13.95 -10.43
N LEU A 19 2.93 -14.01 -10.32
CA LEU A 19 3.83 -13.60 -11.39
C LEU A 19 3.62 -14.47 -12.64
N SER A 20 3.40 -15.77 -12.47
CA SER A 20 3.09 -16.69 -13.57
C SER A 20 1.74 -16.38 -14.22
N TRP A 21 0.70 -16.09 -13.42
CA TRP A 21 -0.61 -15.67 -13.90
C TRP A 21 -0.56 -14.30 -14.61
N LEU A 22 0.15 -13.33 -14.04
CA LEU A 22 0.35 -12.00 -14.63
C LEU A 22 1.11 -12.09 -15.95
N ASN A 23 2.17 -12.91 -16.00
CA ASN A 23 2.96 -13.11 -17.22
C ASN A 23 2.14 -13.83 -18.31
N TRP A 24 1.29 -14.80 -17.93
CA TRP A 24 0.32 -15.43 -18.83
C TRP A 24 -0.73 -14.43 -19.36
N TYR A 25 -1.28 -13.59 -18.48
CA TYR A 25 -2.25 -12.55 -18.84
C TYR A 25 -1.66 -11.50 -19.81
N LEU A 26 -0.44 -11.03 -19.54
CA LEU A 26 0.27 -10.09 -20.41
C LEU A 26 0.64 -10.73 -21.76
N LYS A 27 1.06 -12.00 -21.78
CA LYS A 27 1.32 -12.76 -23.02
C LYS A 27 0.05 -12.96 -23.86
N GLN A 28 -1.10 -13.24 -23.24
CA GLN A 28 -2.37 -13.34 -23.96
C GLN A 28 -2.77 -12.03 -24.63
N LYS A 29 -2.47 -10.88 -24.01
CA LYS A 29 -2.76 -9.56 -24.59
C LYS A 29 -1.82 -9.23 -25.76
N ASN A 30 -0.54 -9.58 -25.68
CA ASN A 30 0.43 -9.38 -26.76
C ASN A 30 0.15 -10.24 -28.01
N ASN A 31 -0.52 -11.39 -27.87
CA ASN A 31 -0.86 -12.24 -29.02
C ASN A 31 -2.09 -11.78 -29.81
N LYS A 32 -2.77 -10.70 -29.40
CA LYS A 32 -3.98 -10.19 -30.09
C LYS A 32 -3.87 -8.76 -30.62
N ASP A 33 -2.74 -8.08 -30.47
CA ASP A 33 -2.54 -6.72 -31.00
C ASP A 33 -1.08 -6.49 -31.44
N PRO A 34 -0.82 -6.17 -32.72
CA PRO A 34 0.50 -5.76 -33.16
C PRO A 34 0.74 -4.34 -32.61
N ALA A 35 1.70 -4.21 -31.69
CA ALA A 35 2.09 -2.94 -31.07
C ALA A 35 0.99 -2.25 -30.23
N SER A 36 0.46 -2.92 -29.20
CA SER A 36 -0.26 -2.21 -28.16
C SER A 36 0.70 -1.25 -27.46
N LYS A 37 0.66 0.04 -27.79
CA LYS A 37 1.19 1.12 -26.93
C LYS A 37 0.81 0.76 -25.50
N VAL A 38 1.79 0.53 -24.63
CA VAL A 38 1.50 0.34 -23.21
C VAL A 38 0.64 1.53 -22.78
N ALA A 39 -0.60 1.24 -22.38
CA ALA A 39 -1.54 2.23 -21.90
C ALA A 39 -0.84 3.08 -20.83
N ARG A 40 -1.20 4.36 -20.73
CA ARG A 40 -0.59 5.26 -19.75
C ARG A 40 -0.70 4.61 -18.38
N LEU A 41 0.41 4.63 -17.63
CA LEU A 41 0.41 4.12 -16.26
C LEU A 41 -0.59 4.87 -15.40
N GLU A 42 -0.87 6.15 -15.69
CA GLU A 42 -1.93 6.93 -15.05
C GLU A 42 -3.33 6.29 -15.18
N ASP A 43 -3.57 5.49 -16.23
CA ASP A 43 -4.84 4.77 -16.44
C ASP A 43 -4.83 3.37 -15.81
N HIS A 44 -3.79 3.04 -15.03
CA HIS A 44 -3.67 1.72 -14.42
C HIS A 44 -4.79 1.45 -13.41
N ARG A 45 -5.33 0.23 -13.42
CA ARG A 45 -6.48 -0.18 -12.58
C ARG A 45 -6.29 0.07 -11.08
N ILE A 46 -5.04 0.16 -10.62
CA ILE A 46 -4.71 0.41 -9.20
C ILE A 46 -5.41 1.65 -8.67
N PHE A 47 -5.55 2.72 -9.47
CA PHE A 47 -6.15 3.96 -8.98
C PHE A 47 -7.63 3.77 -8.65
N SER A 48 -8.39 3.14 -9.55
CA SER A 48 -9.78 2.76 -9.28
C SER A 48 -9.92 1.75 -8.12
N GLN A 49 -8.94 0.88 -7.94
CA GLN A 49 -8.91 -0.05 -6.81
C GLN A 49 -8.67 0.70 -5.49
N ILE A 50 -7.75 1.67 -5.45
CA ILE A 50 -7.53 2.51 -4.27
C ILE A 50 -8.79 3.31 -3.95
N ASP A 51 -9.47 3.89 -4.95
CA ASP A 51 -10.75 4.60 -4.74
C ASP A 51 -11.82 3.70 -4.10
N THR A 52 -11.88 2.44 -4.54
CA THR A 52 -12.78 1.43 -3.98
C THR A 52 -12.42 1.14 -2.52
N LEU A 53 -11.12 0.95 -2.23
CA LEU A 53 -10.63 0.68 -0.87
C LEU A 53 -10.83 1.88 0.06
N LEU A 54 -10.63 3.11 -0.42
CA LEU A 54 -10.95 4.34 0.32
C LEU A 54 -12.43 4.41 0.69
N SER A 55 -13.31 4.01 -0.23
CA SER A 55 -14.75 3.91 0.02
C SER A 55 -15.06 2.82 1.06
N GLU A 56 -14.42 1.66 0.96
CA GLU A 56 -14.55 0.57 1.93
C GLU A 56 -14.10 0.99 3.33
N VAL A 57 -12.97 1.69 3.45
CA VAL A 57 -12.50 2.26 4.72
C VAL A 57 -13.57 3.17 5.34
N LYS A 58 -14.17 4.04 4.51
CA LYS A 58 -15.17 5.01 4.97
C LYS A 58 -16.44 4.32 5.49
N PHE A 59 -16.96 3.34 4.76
CA PHE A 59 -18.30 2.80 5.00
C PHE A 59 -18.35 1.45 5.72
N ASN A 60 -17.34 0.59 5.53
CA ASN A 60 -17.45 -0.84 5.89
C ASN A 60 -16.56 -1.27 7.06
N ILE A 61 -15.57 -0.48 7.46
CA ILE A 61 -14.76 -0.80 8.65
C ILE A 61 -15.60 -0.57 9.91
N ALA A 62 -16.01 -1.68 10.53
CA ALA A 62 -16.71 -1.70 11.79
C ALA A 62 -15.79 -2.27 12.88
N ILE A 63 -15.47 -1.45 13.89
CA ILE A 63 -14.74 -1.89 15.09
C ILE A 63 -15.62 -1.57 16.29
N LYS A 64 -15.77 -2.52 17.21
CA LYS A 64 -16.71 -2.43 18.34
C LYS A 64 -16.56 -1.13 19.18
N ASN A 65 -15.34 -0.62 19.33
CA ASN A 65 -15.08 0.66 19.99
C ASN A 65 -15.04 1.79 18.94
N LEU A 66 -15.88 2.82 19.12
CA LEU A 66 -16.01 3.94 18.17
C LEU A 66 -14.71 4.75 18.03
N GLY A 67 -14.00 5.06 19.12
CA GLY A 67 -12.73 5.78 19.03
C GLY A 67 -11.69 5.01 18.23
N ARG A 68 -11.63 3.69 18.42
CA ARG A 68 -10.74 2.81 17.65
C ARG A 68 -11.15 2.70 16.20
N GLN A 69 -12.45 2.65 15.93
CA GLN A 69 -12.96 2.68 14.57
C GLN A 69 -12.52 3.95 13.87
N GLU A 70 -12.70 5.11 14.50
CA GLU A 70 -12.29 6.41 13.93
C GLU A 70 -10.77 6.51 13.75
N LEU A 71 -10.00 5.99 14.70
CA LEU A 71 -8.54 5.93 14.60
C LEU A 71 -8.09 5.03 13.44
N ALA A 72 -8.68 3.83 13.32
CA ALA A 72 -8.41 2.89 12.24
C ALA A 72 -8.76 3.48 10.87
N LYS A 73 -9.96 4.06 10.73
CA LYS A 73 -10.41 4.71 9.51
C LYS A 73 -9.47 5.86 9.13
N THR A 74 -9.09 6.70 10.09
CA THR A 74 -8.16 7.82 9.84
C THR A 74 -6.82 7.32 9.31
N ILE A 75 -6.24 6.31 9.95
CA ILE A 75 -4.94 5.76 9.56
C ILE A 75 -4.99 5.10 8.18
N LEU A 76 -6.00 4.27 7.91
CA LEU A 76 -6.13 3.57 6.63
C LEU A 76 -6.45 4.52 5.49
N TYR A 77 -7.35 5.48 5.72
CA TYR A 77 -7.69 6.50 4.74
C TYR A 77 -6.46 7.31 4.36
N LYS A 78 -5.74 7.85 5.34
CA LYS A 78 -4.52 8.62 5.10
C LYS A 78 -3.42 7.80 4.46
N LYS A 79 -3.29 6.51 4.81
CA LYS A 79 -2.36 5.62 4.12
C LYS A 79 -2.70 5.56 2.62
N PHE A 80 -3.92 5.20 2.27
CA PHE A 80 -4.29 4.99 0.87
C PHE A 80 -4.31 6.28 0.05
N GLU A 81 -4.74 7.39 0.64
CA GLU A 81 -4.65 8.73 0.02
C GLU A 81 -3.20 9.08 -0.34
N ILE A 82 -2.27 9.01 0.63
CA ILE A 82 -0.85 9.31 0.42
C ILE A 82 -0.24 8.39 -0.65
N TRP A 83 -0.55 7.09 -0.59
CA TRP A 83 -0.05 6.15 -1.58
C TRP A 83 -0.61 6.42 -2.97
N GLN A 84 -1.89 6.75 -3.10
CA GLN A 84 -2.50 7.08 -4.39
C GLN A 84 -1.81 8.27 -5.05
N GLU A 85 -1.58 9.34 -4.28
CA GLU A 85 -0.89 10.54 -4.76
C GLU A 85 0.54 10.23 -5.23
N GLU A 86 1.31 9.52 -4.42
CA GLU A 86 2.70 9.19 -4.75
C GLU A 86 2.80 8.23 -5.95
N LEU A 87 1.88 7.27 -6.07
CA LEU A 87 1.82 6.36 -7.21
C LEU A 87 1.38 7.08 -8.49
N LEU A 88 0.51 8.07 -8.39
CA LEU A 88 0.08 8.89 -9.53
C LEU A 88 1.22 9.82 -9.99
N GLU A 89 1.95 10.45 -9.08
CA GLU A 89 3.12 11.26 -9.41
C GLU A 89 4.22 10.41 -10.07
N LEU A 90 4.46 9.22 -9.53
CA LEU A 90 5.37 8.23 -10.09
C LEU A 90 4.93 7.80 -11.51
N ALA A 91 3.65 7.49 -11.70
CA ALA A 91 3.09 7.09 -13.00
C ALA A 91 3.33 8.18 -14.05
N LYS A 92 3.06 9.45 -13.71
CA LYS A 92 3.31 10.61 -14.58
C LYS A 92 4.77 10.73 -15.00
N LYS A 93 5.70 10.60 -14.05
CA LYS A 93 7.14 10.65 -14.35
C LYS A 93 7.56 9.53 -15.29
N ILE A 94 7.05 8.31 -15.06
CA ILE A 94 7.37 7.18 -15.92
C ILE A 94 6.75 7.34 -17.31
N ASP A 95 5.49 7.79 -17.39
CA ASP A 95 4.81 8.00 -18.66
C ASP A 95 5.49 9.06 -19.54
N ASN A 96 6.10 10.06 -18.91
CA ASN A 96 6.86 11.14 -19.55
C ASN A 96 8.35 10.83 -19.75
N ASN A 97 8.83 9.65 -19.33
CA ASN A 97 10.26 9.30 -19.28
C ASN A 97 11.13 10.30 -18.49
N ASP A 98 10.55 10.94 -17.47
CA ASP A 98 11.22 11.90 -16.59
C ASP A 98 11.94 11.19 -15.44
N TYR A 99 12.92 10.36 -15.79
CA TYR A 99 13.77 9.65 -14.84
C TYR A 99 14.99 9.02 -15.53
N GLU A 100 16.10 8.90 -14.79
CA GLU A 100 17.31 8.22 -15.27
C GLU A 100 17.31 6.73 -14.94
N ASN A 101 16.80 6.37 -13.75
CA ASN A 101 16.87 5.01 -13.22
C ASN A 101 15.55 4.65 -12.55
N LEU A 102 14.87 3.63 -13.08
CA LEU A 102 13.56 3.22 -12.62
C LEU A 102 13.56 2.81 -11.14
N TYR A 103 14.55 2.02 -10.71
CA TYR A 103 14.67 1.58 -9.32
C TYR A 103 14.79 2.77 -8.36
N LYS A 104 15.68 3.73 -8.65
CA LYS A 104 15.85 4.93 -7.83
C LYS A 104 14.56 5.74 -7.74
N LEU A 105 13.86 5.91 -8.87
CA LEU A 105 12.59 6.62 -8.91
C LEU A 105 11.52 5.92 -8.04
N GLN A 106 11.35 4.61 -8.22
CA GLN A 106 10.40 3.79 -7.46
C GLN A 106 10.69 3.85 -5.96
N MET A 107 11.95 3.65 -5.56
CA MET A 107 12.36 3.73 -4.15
C MET A 107 12.21 5.14 -3.57
N CYS A 108 12.43 6.19 -4.36
CA CYS A 108 12.21 7.56 -3.93
C CYS A 108 10.74 7.78 -3.54
N HIS A 109 9.80 7.42 -4.43
CA HIS A 109 8.37 7.56 -4.15
C HIS A 109 7.89 6.62 -3.03
N PHE A 110 8.41 5.39 -2.96
CA PHE A 110 8.15 4.46 -1.85
C PHE A 110 8.56 5.06 -0.50
N ASN A 111 9.78 5.58 -0.39
CA ASN A 111 10.29 6.19 0.83
C ASN A 111 9.54 7.50 1.17
N LYS A 112 9.18 8.30 0.16
CA LYS A 112 8.40 9.52 0.32
C LYS A 112 7.00 9.21 0.87
N ALA A 113 6.30 8.23 0.32
CA ALA A 113 5.00 7.78 0.82
C ALA A 113 5.09 7.31 2.28
N HIS A 114 6.13 6.54 2.62
CA HIS A 114 6.38 6.11 3.99
C HIS A 114 6.64 7.26 4.96
N SER A 115 7.50 8.20 4.57
CA SER A 115 7.82 9.38 5.38
C SER A 115 6.58 10.24 5.63
N ARG A 116 5.80 10.52 4.57
CA ARG A 116 4.54 11.27 4.66
C ARG A 116 3.54 10.56 5.58
N PHE A 117 3.35 9.26 5.42
CA PHE A 117 2.45 8.49 6.28
C PHE A 117 2.88 8.49 7.75
N ASN A 118 4.19 8.45 8.02
CA ASN A 118 4.71 8.47 9.39
C ASN A 118 4.60 9.82 10.08
N SER A 119 4.21 10.88 9.37
CA SER A 119 4.23 12.24 9.88
C SER A 119 3.01 13.09 9.52
N PHE A 120 2.01 12.56 8.80
CA PHE A 120 0.85 13.34 8.35
C PHE A 120 0.13 14.05 9.50
N TYR A 121 0.05 13.39 10.66
CA TYR A 121 -0.61 13.91 11.84
C TYR A 121 0.06 15.15 12.44
N ARG A 122 1.31 15.45 12.04
CA ARG A 122 2.06 16.65 12.45
C ARG A 122 1.84 17.84 11.53
N LEU A 123 1.37 17.59 10.30
CA LEU A 123 1.13 18.60 9.27
C LEU A 123 -0.36 19.00 9.20
N ASP A 124 -1.24 18.13 9.68
CA ASP A 124 -2.68 18.32 9.71
C ASP A 124 -3.14 18.99 11.02
N ASP A 125 -4.34 19.58 11.01
CA ASP A 125 -5.00 20.29 12.13
C ASP A 125 -5.46 19.37 13.29
N TYR A 126 -4.69 18.33 13.62
CA TYR A 126 -4.98 17.45 14.75
C TYR A 126 -4.69 18.13 16.08
N LEU A 127 -5.56 17.90 17.06
CA LEU A 127 -5.31 18.29 18.44
C LEU A 127 -4.13 17.48 19.02
N ALA A 128 -3.44 18.04 20.01
CA ALA A 128 -2.28 17.38 20.62
C ALA A 128 -2.59 15.96 21.15
N GLU A 129 -3.79 15.74 21.71
CA GLU A 129 -4.25 14.42 22.15
C GLU A 129 -4.42 13.44 20.98
N ASP A 130 -4.97 13.92 19.85
CA ASP A 130 -5.13 13.13 18.64
C ASP A 130 -3.77 12.78 18.01
N GLN A 131 -2.83 13.73 18.02
CA GLN A 131 -1.46 13.52 17.53
C GLN A 131 -0.75 12.42 18.33
N GLU A 132 -0.89 12.43 19.66
CA GLU A 132 -0.30 11.39 20.51
C GLU A 132 -0.90 10.02 20.20
N CYS A 133 -2.23 9.93 20.06
CA CYS A 133 -2.91 8.69 19.70
C CYS A 133 -2.45 8.16 18.32
N LEU A 134 -2.36 9.05 17.34
CA LEU A 134 -1.90 8.73 15.98
C LEU A 134 -0.45 8.26 15.96
N GLU A 135 0.44 8.94 16.69
CA GLU A 135 1.85 8.55 16.79
C GLU A 135 2.01 7.12 17.32
N ILE A 136 1.34 6.81 18.43
CA ILE A 136 1.36 5.47 19.05
C ILE A 136 0.79 4.43 18.06
N ALA A 137 -0.36 4.72 17.47
CA ALA A 137 -1.07 3.80 16.59
C ALA A 137 -0.32 3.56 15.28
N ILE A 138 0.25 4.59 14.65
CA ILE A 138 1.06 4.47 13.43
C ILE A 138 2.32 3.64 13.69
N ARG A 139 3.02 3.88 14.81
CA ARG A 139 4.19 3.10 15.19
C ARG A 139 3.86 1.60 15.28
N LYS A 140 2.76 1.26 15.96
CA LYS A 140 2.31 -0.14 16.08
C LYS A 140 1.85 -0.70 14.74
N PHE A 141 1.06 0.06 13.99
CA PHE A 141 0.58 -0.32 12.66
C PHE A 141 1.73 -0.62 11.70
N ASN A 142 2.80 0.19 11.71
CA ASN A 142 4.01 -0.08 10.94
C ASN A 142 4.75 -1.33 11.43
N GLY A 143 4.76 -1.59 12.74
CA GLY A 143 5.27 -2.83 13.30
C GLY A 143 4.56 -4.07 12.74
N PHE A 144 3.22 -4.05 12.68
CA PHE A 144 2.43 -5.12 12.08
C PHE A 144 2.67 -5.26 10.57
N ASN A 145 2.88 -4.15 9.88
CA ASN A 145 3.09 -4.14 8.43
C ASN A 145 4.55 -4.25 8.00
N LYS A 146 5.50 -4.43 8.93
CA LYS A 146 6.94 -4.44 8.64
C LYS A 146 7.32 -5.42 7.54
N ILE A 147 6.78 -6.65 7.60
CA ILE A 147 7.06 -7.69 6.58
C ILE A 147 6.56 -7.26 5.19
N ARG A 148 5.40 -6.59 5.11
CA ARG A 148 4.85 -6.09 3.84
C ARG A 148 5.70 -4.96 3.26
N ILE A 149 6.21 -4.09 4.13
CA ILE A 149 7.12 -2.99 3.76
C ILE A 149 8.42 -3.55 3.17
N GLU A 150 9.03 -4.51 3.87
CA GLU A 150 10.25 -5.19 3.42
C GLU A 150 10.02 -5.93 2.09
N TYR A 151 8.92 -6.67 1.99
CA TYR A 151 8.52 -7.38 0.77
C TYR A 151 8.33 -6.43 -0.43
N MET A 152 7.69 -5.28 -0.22
CA MET A 152 7.50 -4.29 -1.27
C MET A 152 8.83 -3.70 -1.74
N SER A 153 9.74 -3.39 -0.82
CA SER A 153 11.08 -2.89 -1.17
C SER A 153 11.87 -3.92 -2.00
N GLN A 154 11.81 -5.20 -1.62
CA GLN A 154 12.45 -6.30 -2.38
C GLN A 154 11.80 -6.50 -3.75
N THR A 155 10.48 -6.36 -3.82
CA THR A 155 9.71 -6.44 -5.08
C THR A 155 10.09 -5.31 -6.03
N ILE A 156 10.23 -4.08 -5.52
CA ILE A 156 10.68 -2.94 -6.32
C ILE A 156 12.05 -3.23 -6.91
N ASP A 157 12.99 -3.71 -6.10
CA ASP A 157 14.34 -4.07 -6.56
C ASP A 157 14.30 -5.14 -7.67
N SER A 158 13.63 -6.26 -7.39
CA SER A 158 13.52 -7.39 -8.31
C SER A 158 12.83 -7.04 -9.63
N LEU A 159 11.72 -6.30 -9.59
CA LEU A 159 10.96 -5.96 -10.80
C LEU A 159 11.58 -4.81 -11.59
N SER A 160 12.20 -3.83 -10.93
CA SER A 160 12.85 -2.71 -11.61
C SER A 160 14.08 -3.13 -12.42
N THR A 161 14.73 -4.23 -12.02
CA THR A 161 15.92 -4.78 -12.66
C THR A 161 15.62 -6.04 -13.51
N SER A 162 14.36 -6.44 -13.61
CA SER A 162 13.96 -7.68 -14.28
C SER A 162 14.32 -7.71 -15.78
N GLU A 163 15.10 -8.70 -16.19
CA GLU A 163 15.42 -8.96 -17.60
C GLU A 163 14.21 -9.47 -18.40
N PHE A 164 13.22 -10.08 -17.73
CA PHE A 164 12.02 -10.63 -18.38
C PHE A 164 11.02 -9.55 -18.81
N LEU A 165 10.96 -8.44 -18.07
CA LEU A 165 10.13 -7.28 -18.40
C LEU A 165 11.02 -6.25 -19.08
N THR A 166 10.94 -6.15 -20.41
CA THR A 166 11.84 -5.30 -21.20
C THR A 166 11.51 -3.81 -21.09
N GLU A 167 10.24 -3.47 -20.87
CA GLU A 167 9.79 -2.08 -20.79
C GLU A 167 9.62 -1.61 -19.34
N ASN A 168 10.16 -0.42 -19.03
CA ASN A 168 10.02 0.20 -17.71
C ASN A 168 8.56 0.43 -17.30
N LYS A 169 7.68 0.70 -18.27
CA LYS A 169 6.23 0.79 -18.02
C LYS A 169 5.66 -0.56 -17.59
N ALA A 170 6.05 -1.66 -18.24
CA ALA A 170 5.63 -3.00 -17.85
C ALA A 170 6.14 -3.39 -16.45
N ARG A 171 7.40 -3.06 -16.13
CA ARG A 171 7.97 -3.23 -14.78
C ARG A 171 7.16 -2.48 -13.73
N SER A 172 6.82 -1.23 -14.00
CA SER A 172 6.07 -0.38 -13.08
C SER A 172 4.63 -0.83 -12.92
N ALA A 173 3.98 -1.27 -14.00
CA ALA A 173 2.64 -1.87 -13.93
C ALA A 173 2.65 -3.13 -13.05
N ALA A 174 3.66 -4.00 -13.17
CA ALA A 174 3.80 -5.16 -12.31
C ALA A 174 3.98 -4.77 -10.83
N ILE A 175 4.79 -3.74 -10.54
CA ILE A 175 4.95 -3.19 -9.19
C ILE A 175 3.60 -2.65 -8.66
N PHE A 176 2.83 -1.92 -9.46
CA PHE A 176 1.50 -1.41 -9.09
C PHE A 176 0.53 -2.55 -8.77
N VAL A 177 0.59 -3.63 -9.53
CA VAL A 177 -0.23 -4.81 -9.28
C VAL A 177 0.10 -5.44 -7.90
N VAL A 178 1.36 -5.40 -7.45
CA VAL A 178 1.73 -5.84 -6.09
C VAL A 178 1.25 -4.87 -5.00
N TYR A 179 1.35 -3.55 -5.22
CA TYR A 179 0.76 -2.57 -4.30
C TYR A 179 -0.73 -2.81 -4.07
N ALA A 180 -1.49 -3.05 -5.14
CA ALA A 180 -2.92 -3.33 -5.05
C ALA A 180 -3.20 -4.56 -4.16
N ALA A 181 -2.43 -5.64 -4.33
CA ALA A 181 -2.55 -6.84 -3.50
C ALA A 181 -2.25 -6.54 -2.02
N LEU A 182 -1.19 -5.76 -1.74
CA LEU A 182 -0.84 -5.37 -0.38
C LEU A 182 -1.90 -4.47 0.28
N PHE A 183 -2.54 -3.57 -0.47
CA PHE A 183 -3.60 -2.72 0.09
C PHE A 183 -4.85 -3.51 0.48
N VAL A 184 -5.24 -4.50 -0.34
CA VAL A 184 -6.32 -5.43 0.02
C VAL A 184 -5.96 -6.22 1.28
N ASP A 185 -4.74 -6.74 1.34
CA ASP A 185 -4.26 -7.49 2.51
C ASP A 185 -4.25 -6.64 3.79
N ILE A 186 -3.86 -5.36 3.69
CA ILE A 186 -3.92 -4.39 4.79
C ILE A 186 -5.35 -4.18 5.30
N ILE A 187 -6.35 -4.13 4.40
CA ILE A 187 -7.76 -3.97 4.79
C ILE A 187 -8.28 -5.22 5.49
N ASN A 188 -8.00 -6.39 4.93
CA ASN A 188 -8.42 -7.66 5.53
C ASN A 188 -7.84 -7.85 6.94
N ASP A 189 -6.61 -7.38 7.17
CA ASP A 189 -5.96 -7.43 8.47
C ASP A 189 -6.26 -6.22 9.38
N ALA A 190 -7.02 -5.23 8.92
CA ALA A 190 -7.25 -4.00 9.65
C ALA A 190 -7.88 -4.26 11.03
N GLU A 191 -8.98 -4.99 11.09
CA GLU A 191 -9.68 -5.27 12.35
C GLU A 191 -8.76 -5.96 13.36
N LYS A 192 -7.99 -6.95 12.91
CA LYS A 192 -7.00 -7.65 13.75
C LYS A 192 -5.89 -6.71 14.21
N THR A 193 -5.38 -5.86 13.32
CA THR A 193 -4.32 -4.91 13.64
C THR A 193 -4.78 -3.89 14.69
N PHE A 194 -5.97 -3.31 14.50
CA PHE A 194 -6.50 -2.26 15.37
C PHE A 194 -7.11 -2.79 16.68
N SER A 195 -7.60 -4.04 16.72
CA SER A 195 -8.07 -4.66 17.96
C SER A 195 -6.95 -4.94 18.97
N VAL A 196 -5.70 -5.13 18.48
CA VAL A 196 -4.53 -5.41 19.31
C VAL A 196 -3.83 -4.13 19.82
N LEU A 197 -4.27 -2.94 19.41
CA LEU A 197 -3.72 -1.65 19.88
C LEU A 197 -4.04 -1.31 21.36
N ASN A 198 -4.34 -2.31 22.18
CA ASN A 198 -4.59 -2.15 23.62
C ASN A 198 -3.34 -1.63 24.39
N GLY A 199 -3.60 -1.11 25.59
CA GLY A 199 -2.56 -0.72 26.55
C GLY A 199 -2.31 0.79 26.53
N GLU A 200 -1.37 1.23 25.68
CA GLU A 200 -0.92 2.64 25.61
C GLU A 200 -2.02 3.63 25.18
N LEU A 201 -3.08 3.14 24.52
CA LEU A 201 -4.22 3.95 24.11
C LEU A 201 -5.36 3.95 25.13
N SER A 202 -5.32 3.09 26.16
CA SER A 202 -6.42 2.91 27.10
C SER A 202 -6.72 4.21 27.85
N GLY A 203 -7.96 4.69 27.77
CA GLY A 203 -8.41 5.89 28.46
C GLY A 203 -8.04 7.22 27.78
N LYS A 204 -7.31 7.18 26.66
CA LYS A 204 -7.13 8.35 25.78
C LYS A 204 -8.39 8.59 24.96
N LYS A 205 -8.57 9.81 24.45
CA LYS A 205 -9.62 10.13 23.47
C LYS A 205 -9.01 10.43 22.11
N PHE A 206 -9.71 9.97 21.08
CA PHE A 206 -9.44 10.33 19.71
C PHE A 206 -10.69 10.93 19.09
N LYS A 207 -10.60 12.17 18.60
CA LYS A 207 -11.74 12.93 18.07
C LYS A 207 -12.96 12.94 19.01
N GLY A 208 -12.70 13.03 20.31
CA GLY A 208 -13.72 13.05 21.37
C GLY A 208 -14.25 11.69 21.82
N TYR A 209 -13.85 10.58 21.18
CA TYR A 209 -14.26 9.22 21.56
C TYR A 209 -13.19 8.49 22.36
N THR A 210 -13.58 7.76 23.40
CA THR A 210 -12.64 6.98 24.23
C THR A 210 -12.11 5.74 23.50
N LEU A 211 -10.79 5.52 23.57
CA LEU A 211 -10.05 4.39 23.01
C LEU A 211 -9.96 3.17 23.97
#